data_AF-A0A0E1NGF5-F1
#
_entry.id   AF-A0A0E1NGF5-F1
#
_cell.length_a   1.000
_cell.length_b   1.000
_cell.length_c   1.000
_cell.angle_alpha   90.00
_cell.angle_beta   90.00
_cell.angle_gamma   90.00
#
_symmetry.space_group_name_H-M   'P 1'
#
loop_
_entity.id
_entity.type
_entity.pdbx_description
1 polymer ?
#
loop_
_entity_poly.entity_id
_entity_poly.type
_entity_poly.pdbx_seq_one_letter_code
_entity_poly.pdbx_strand_id
1 'polypeptide(L)' 'MKQIDDVLSGLELYFRRTDQQCTKKTPWFTRWLYIPVEERMQILDDLLMPYPTTVQKKK' A
#
# COMPACT_ATOMS: atom_id res chain seq x y z
N MET A 1 -0.47 8.19 18.47
CA MET A 1 -0.48 8.30 17.00
C MET A 1 0.52 7.30 16.47
N LYS A 2 0.07 6.13 16.01
CA LYS A 2 0.95 5.27 15.21
C LYS A 2 1.27 6.05 13.92
N GLN A 3 2.55 6.10 13.61
CA GLN A 3 3.20 7.20 12.94
C GLN A 3 2.77 7.27 11.48
N ILE A 4 2.41 8.47 11.01
CA ILE A 4 2.03 8.71 9.61
C ILE A 4 3.11 8.17 8.66
N ASP A 5 4.38 8.20 9.08
CA ASP A 5 5.52 7.63 8.37
C ASP A 5 5.43 6.11 8.13
N ASP A 6 4.88 5.33 9.06
CA ASP A 6 4.70 3.88 8.88
C ASP A 6 3.64 3.61 7.80
N VAL A 7 2.57 4.41 7.79
CA VAL A 7 1.49 4.31 6.79
C VAL A 7 1.98 4.72 5.41
N LEU A 8 2.76 5.81 5.32
CA LEU A 8 3.37 6.26 4.06
C LEU A 8 4.36 5.23 3.52
N SER A 9 5.16 4.61 4.40
CA SER A 9 6.11 3.55 4.01
C SER A 9 5.38 2.30 3.50
N GLY A 10 4.27 1.91 4.13
CA GLY A 10 3.43 0.79 3.67
C GLY A 10 2.82 1.04 2.29
N LEU A 11 2.31 2.26 2.06
CA LEU A 11 1.78 2.69 0.76
C LEU A 11 2.87 2.69 -0.31
N GLU A 12 4.04 3.28 -0.05
CA GLU A 12 5.15 3.28 -0.99
C GLU A 12 5.56 1.85 -1.39
N LEU A 13 5.64 0.95 -0.42
CA LEU A 13 6.01 -0.44 -0.65
C LEU A 13 4.95 -1.19 -1.46
N TYR A 14 3.66 -0.93 -1.22
CA TYR A 14 2.57 -1.44 -2.03
C TYR A 14 2.74 -1.03 -3.50
N PHE A 15 2.88 0.27 -3.77
CA PHE A 15 3.01 0.79 -5.14
C PHE A 15 4.26 0.30 -5.87
N ARG A 16 5.38 0.13 -5.16
CA ARG A 16 6.59 -0.46 -5.75
C ARG A 16 6.42 -1.94 -6.08
N ARG A 17 5.57 -2.66 -5.36
CA ARG A 17 5.37 -4.12 -5.51
C ARG A 17 4.28 -4.47 -6.52
N THR A 18 3.19 -3.72 -6.52
CA THR A 18 2.06 -3.94 -7.43
C THR A 18 2.31 -3.33 -8.80
N ASP A 19 3.22 -2.37 -8.91
CA ASP A 19 3.40 -1.65 -10.16
C ASP A 19 4.86 -1.33 -10.52
N GLN A 20 5.32 -1.92 -11.62
CA GLN A 20 6.65 -1.69 -12.20
C GLN A 20 6.88 -0.26 -12.71
N GLN A 21 5.85 0.59 -12.79
CA GLN A 21 5.93 1.91 -13.43
C GLN A 21 6.24 3.07 -12.49
N CYS A 22 6.48 2.84 -11.19
CA CYS A 22 6.99 3.87 -10.29
C CYS A 22 8.41 4.27 -10.71
N THR A 23 8.53 5.23 -11.62
CA THR A 23 9.80 5.79 -12.11
C THR A 23 10.08 7.11 -11.41
N LYS A 24 11.33 7.60 -11.48
CA LYS A 24 11.68 8.94 -10.95
C LYS A 24 10.81 10.08 -11.52
N LYS A 25 10.20 9.88 -12.70
CA LYS A 25 9.32 10.86 -13.36
C LYS A 25 7.87 10.79 -12.88
N THR A 26 7.44 9.63 -12.37
CA THR A 26 6.08 9.41 -11.85
C THR A 26 6.18 8.81 -10.45
N PRO A 27 6.31 9.66 -9.41
CA PRO A 27 6.40 9.20 -8.03
C PRO A 27 5.15 8.39 -7.64
N TRP A 28 5.34 7.42 -6.75
CA TRP A 28 4.23 6.63 -6.20
C TRP A 28 3.14 7.53 -5.59
N PHE A 29 3.54 8.61 -4.92
CA PHE A 29 2.61 9.56 -4.30
C PHE A 29 1.81 10.35 -5.34
N THR A 30 2.45 10.80 -6.41
CA THR A 30 1.74 11.48 -7.51
C THR A 30 0.70 10.56 -8.11
N ARG A 31 1.05 9.29 -8.34
CA ARG A 31 0.08 8.30 -8.83
C ARG A 31 -1.06 8.09 -7.85
N TRP A 32 -0.77 7.95 -6.56
CA TRP A 32 -1.79 7.84 -5.51
C TRP A 32 -2.84 8.96 -5.60
N LEU A 33 -2.41 10.20 -5.85
CA LEU A 33 -3.32 11.34 -5.97
C LEU A 33 -4.24 11.28 -7.21
N TYR A 34 -3.80 10.63 -8.29
CA TYR A 34 -4.56 10.51 -9.55
C TYR A 34 -5.43 9.25 -9.63
N ILE A 35 -5.35 8.36 -8.65
CA ILE A 35 -6.20 7.18 -8.56
C ILE A 35 -7.62 7.59 -8.11
N PRO A 36 -8.68 7.02 -8.71
CA PRO A 36 -10.05 7.21 -8.26
C PRO A 36 -10.21 6.95 -6.76
N VAL A 37 -11.17 7.61 -6.12
CA VAL A 37 -11.37 7.50 -4.67
C VAL A 37 -11.67 6.04 -4.29
N GLU A 38 -12.41 5.33 -5.12
CA GLU A 38 -12.82 3.94 -4.91
C GLU A 38 -11.62 2.99 -4.86
N GLU A 39 -10.71 3.10 -5.84
CA GLU A 39 -9.47 2.32 -5.85
C GLU A 39 -8.57 2.67 -4.66
N ARG A 40 -8.48 3.95 -4.27
CA ARG A 40 -7.73 4.35 -3.08
C ARG A 40 -8.29 3.70 -1.81
N MET A 41 -9.60 3.66 -1.67
CA MET A 41 -10.26 3.02 -0.52
C MET A 41 -10.00 1.52 -0.49
N GLN A 42 -9.99 0.83 -1.63
CA GLN A 42 -9.64 -0.59 -1.72
C GLN A 42 -8.18 -0.85 -1.33
N ILE A 43 -7.25 -0.04 -1.83
CA ILE A 43 -5.82 -0.18 -1.49
C ILE A 43 -5.58 0.06 0.01
N LEU A 44 -6.28 1.03 0.60
CA LEU A 44 -6.23 1.26 2.05
C LEU A 44 -6.84 0.08 2.81
N ASP A 45 -7.96 -0.48 2.36
CA ASP A 45 -8.59 -1.64 3.00
C ASP A 45 -7.66 -2.86 2.98
N ASP A 46 -7.01 -3.13 1.84
CA ASP A 46 -6.00 -4.18 1.70
C ASP A 46 -4.78 -3.97 2.61
N LEU A 47 -4.32 -2.72 2.76
CA LEU A 47 -3.18 -2.36 3.60
C LEU A 47 -3.48 -2.37 5.10
N LEU A 48 -4.71 -1.99 5.46
CA LEU A 48 -5.19 -1.97 6.83
C LEU A 48 -5.76 -3.32 7.26
N MET A 49 -5.97 -4.24 6.31
CA MET A 49 -6.34 -5.61 6.59
C MET A 49 -5.26 -6.16 7.54
N PRO A 50 -5.63 -6.65 8.73
CA PRO A 50 -4.66 -7.25 9.63
C PRO A 50 -3.94 -8.34 8.85
N TYR A 51 -2.60 -8.27 8.80
CA TYR A 51 -1.78 -9.33 8.21
C TYR A 51 -2.41 -10.66 8.64
N PRO A 52 -2.79 -11.55 7.71
CA PRO A 52 -3.35 -12.82 8.09
C PRO A 52 -2.30 -13.44 9.00
N THR A 53 -2.60 -13.48 10.30
CA THR A 53 -1.76 -14.11 11.31
C THR A 53 -1.43 -15.43 10.68
N THR A 54 -0.16 -15.64 10.33
CA THR A 54 0.26 -16.88 9.70
C THR A 54 -0.31 -17.96 10.59
N VAL A 55 -1.38 -18.61 10.13
CA VAL A 55 -1.83 -19.84 10.75
C VAL A 55 -0.68 -20.74 10.37
N GLN A 56 0.30 -20.81 11.28
CA GLN A 56 1.25 -21.89 11.36
C GLN A 56 0.38 -23.13 11.47
N LYS A 57 -0.05 -23.66 10.33
CA LYS A 57 -0.45 -25.04 10.20
C LYS A 57 0.83 -25.82 10.48
N LYS A 58 1.07 -26.05 11.77
CA LYS A 58 1.77 -27.25 12.20
C LYS A 58 1.00 -28.41 11.61
N LYS A 59 1.54 -29.01 10.56
CA LYS A 59 1.33 -30.42 10.28
C LYS A 59 2.56 -30.97 9.61
#